data_AF-A0A931IH87-F1
#
_entry.id   AF-A0A931IH87-F1
#
_cell.length_a   1.000
_cell.length_b   1.000
_cell.length_c   1.000
_cell.angle_alpha   90.00
_cell.angle_beta   90.00
_cell.angle_gamma   90.00
#
_symmetry.space_group_name_H-M   'P 1'
#
loop_
_entity.id
_entity.type
_entity.pdbx_description
1 polymer ?
#
loop_
_entity_poly.entity_id
_entity_poly.type
_entity_poly.pdbx_seq_one_letter_code
_entity_poly.pdbx_strand_id
1 'polypeptide(L)'
;MTTPAHHPPGTDPAAPLGMPAIALAVVTLCIPLLAIDAVSGWIADYGSLTYAALALYVACALHLLRWGVSIRRTALSVKVSP
;
A
#
# COMPACT_ATOMS: atom_id res chain seq x y z
N MET A 1 7.17 26.09 -28.13
CA MET A 1 8.28 25.19 -27.79
C MET A 1 8.33 25.09 -26.28
N THR A 2 7.69 24.08 -25.70
CA THR A 2 7.58 23.92 -24.24
C THR A 2 8.82 23.19 -23.73
N THR A 3 9.66 23.90 -22.97
CA THR A 3 10.84 23.36 -22.29
C THR A 3 10.42 22.17 -21.43
N PRO A 4 11.00 20.96 -21.61
CA PRO A 4 10.73 19.85 -20.71
C PRO A 4 11.22 20.26 -19.31
N ALA A 5 10.31 20.22 -18.34
CA ALA A 5 10.64 20.52 -16.94
C ALA A 5 11.76 19.58 -16.49
N HIS A 6 12.94 20.14 -16.24
CA HIS A 6 14.09 19.42 -15.74
C HIS A 6 13.78 18.99 -14.30
N HIS A 7 13.33 17.75 -14.12
CA HIS A 7 13.12 17.19 -12.78
C HIS A 7 14.51 17.04 -12.15
N PRO A 8 14.79 17.66 -10.99
CA PRO A 8 16.10 17.58 -10.37
C PRO A 8 16.46 16.11 -10.13
N PRO A 9 17.61 15.63 -10.62
CA PRO A 9 18.04 14.25 -10.44
C PRO A 9 18.32 14.04 -8.94
N GLY A 10 17.38 13.45 -8.21
CA GLY A 10 17.56 13.13 -6.79
C GLY A 10 16.27 13.11 -5.97
N THR A 11 15.18 13.76 -6.43
CA THR A 11 13.90 13.70 -5.73
C THR A 11 12.97 12.71 -6.42
N ASP A 12 12.72 11.56 -5.81
CA ASP A 12 11.68 10.62 -6.26
C ASP A 12 10.32 11.34 -6.17
N PRO A 13 9.60 11.55 -7.30
CA PRO A 13 8.30 12.23 -7.28
C PRO A 13 7.24 11.47 -6.47
N ALA A 14 7.44 10.17 -6.20
CA ALA A 14 6.57 9.37 -5.37
C ALA A 14 6.89 9.46 -3.86
N ALA A 15 7.98 10.11 -3.45
CA ALA A 15 8.36 10.31 -2.05
C ALA A 15 7.22 10.80 -1.13
N PRO A 16 6.41 11.83 -1.50
CA PRO A 16 5.29 12.28 -0.65
C PRO A 16 4.15 11.25 -0.54
N LEU A 17 4.07 10.27 -1.45
CA LEU A 17 3.04 9.22 -1.43
C LEU A 17 3.36 8.07 -0.46
N GLY A 18 4.58 8.02 0.11
CA GLY A 18 4.98 6.94 1.01
C GLY A 18 4.11 6.85 2.28
N MET A 19 3.86 7.98 2.95
CA MET A 19 2.99 8.02 4.15
C MET A 19 1.52 7.66 3.84
N PRO A 20 0.86 8.25 2.83
CA PRO A 20 -0.51 7.87 2.53
C PRO A 20 -0.63 6.42 2.05
N ALA A 21 0.35 5.87 1.33
CA ALA A 21 0.35 4.45 0.96
C ALA A 21 0.41 3.52 2.18
N ILE A 22 1.24 3.86 3.17
CA ILE A 22 1.32 3.11 4.45
C ILE A 22 -0.01 3.23 5.21
N ALA A 23 -0.56 4.43 5.34
CA ALA A 23 -1.82 4.65 6.04
C ALA A 23 -2.96 3.87 5.37
N LEU A 24 -3.05 3.92 4.03
CA LEU A 24 -4.04 3.16 3.27
C LEU A 24 -3.86 1.66 3.49
N ALA A 25 -2.63 1.14 3.43
CA ALA A 25 -2.37 -0.27 3.65
C ALA A 25 -2.77 -0.75 5.06
N VAL A 26 -2.48 0.05 6.10
CA VAL A 26 -2.88 -0.25 7.48
C VAL A 26 -4.41 -0.27 7.60
N VAL A 27 -5.10 0.75 7.10
CA VAL A 27 -6.57 0.81 7.12
C VAL A 27 -7.16 -0.39 6.39
N THR A 28 -6.61 -0.73 5.23
CA THR A 28 -7.01 -1.89 4.43
C THR A 28 -6.86 -3.17 5.26
N LEU A 29 -5.73 -3.40 5.93
CA LEU A 29 -5.53 -4.57 6.80
C LEU A 29 -6.48 -4.62 8.01
N CYS A 30 -6.97 -3.47 8.49
CA CYS A 30 -7.88 -3.41 9.63
C CYS A 30 -9.34 -3.74 9.27
N ILE A 31 -9.77 -3.49 8.03
CA ILE A 31 -11.16 -3.70 7.61
C ILE A 31 -11.64 -5.17 7.84
N PRO A 32 -10.87 -6.21 7.48
CA PRO A 32 -11.27 -7.59 7.72
C PRO A 32 -11.46 -7.92 9.21
N LEU A 33 -10.69 -7.28 10.10
CA LEU A 33 -10.81 -7.49 11.54
C LEU A 33 -12.15 -6.95 12.07
N LEU A 34 -12.63 -5.83 11.51
CA LEU A 34 -13.92 -5.25 11.85
C LEU A 34 -15.10 -6.05 11.27
N ALA A 35 -14.85 -6.81 10.20
CA ALA A 35 -15.86 -7.58 9.49
C ALA A 35 -15.84 -9.09 9.83
N ILE A 36 -15.09 -9.50 10.85
CA ILE A 36 -14.82 -10.93 11.12
C ILE A 36 -16.10 -11.76 11.33
N ASP A 37 -17.12 -11.17 11.96
CA ASP A 37 -18.40 -11.85 12.19
C ASP A 37 -19.15 -12.09 10.87
N ALA A 38 -19.05 -11.17 9.91
CA ALA A 38 -19.68 -11.28 8.60
C ALA A 38 -18.97 -12.29 7.69
N VAL A 39 -17.69 -12.58 7.93
CA VAL A 39 -16.92 -13.57 7.14
C VAL A 39 -17.58 -14.94 7.19
N SER A 40 -18.16 -15.33 8.33
CA SER A 40 -18.86 -16.61 8.46
C SER A 40 -20.05 -16.73 7.50
N GLY A 41 -20.85 -15.67 7.36
CA GLY A 41 -21.94 -15.58 6.39
C GLY A 41 -21.43 -15.64 4.95
N TRP A 42 -20.37 -14.90 4.63
CA TRP A 42 -19.79 -14.92 3.29
C TRP A 42 -19.20 -16.29 2.91
N ILE A 43 -18.68 -17.05 3.88
CA ILE A 43 -18.23 -18.43 3.62
C ILE A 43 -19.43 -19.33 3.32
N ALA A 44 -20.56 -19.15 4.01
CA ALA A 44 -21.77 -19.91 3.72
C ALA A 44 -22.33 -19.60 2.32
N ASP A 45 -22.28 -18.33 1.91
CA ASP A 45 -22.84 -17.88 0.62
C ASP A 45 -21.91 -18.14 -0.57
N TYR A 46 -20.59 -17.94 -0.42
CA TYR A 46 -19.62 -17.96 -1.52
C TYR A 46 -18.56 -19.07 -1.41
N GLY A 47 -18.54 -19.83 -0.31
CA GLY A 47 -17.65 -20.96 -0.12
C GLY A 47 -16.16 -20.59 -0.10
N SER A 48 -15.33 -21.38 -0.78
CA SER A 48 -13.87 -21.24 -0.76
C SER A 48 -13.35 -19.98 -1.44
N LEU A 49 -14.16 -19.35 -2.30
CA LEU A 49 -13.81 -18.10 -3.00
C LEU A 49 -13.54 -16.97 -2.01
N THR A 50 -14.24 -16.95 -0.86
CA THR A 50 -14.06 -15.96 0.21
C THR A 50 -12.64 -15.99 0.76
N TYR A 51 -12.04 -17.18 0.93
CA TYR A 51 -10.64 -17.29 1.38
C TYR A 51 -9.66 -16.77 0.33
N ALA A 52 -9.89 -17.08 -0.95
CA ALA A 52 -9.04 -16.59 -2.03
C ALA A 52 -9.09 -15.06 -2.15
N ALA A 53 -10.30 -14.48 -2.06
CA ALA A 53 -10.50 -13.04 -2.06
C ALA A 53 -9.82 -12.37 -0.86
N LEU A 54 -9.97 -12.92 0.35
CA LEU A 54 -9.32 -12.43 1.55
C LEU A 54 -7.79 -12.50 1.43
N ALA A 55 -7.25 -13.60 0.91
CA ALA A 55 -5.82 -13.76 0.69
C ALA A 55 -5.28 -12.72 -0.30
N LEU A 56 -5.99 -12.51 -1.42
CA LEU A 56 -5.61 -11.51 -2.42
C LEU A 56 -5.65 -10.08 -1.84
N TYR A 57 -6.68 -9.78 -1.05
CA TYR A 57 -6.84 -8.52 -0.37
C TYR A 57 -5.67 -8.23 0.58
N VAL A 58 -5.31 -9.20 1.44
CA VAL A 58 -4.16 -9.09 2.35
C VAL A 58 -2.85 -8.96 1.57
N ALA A 59 -2.65 -9.75 0.51
CA ALA A 59 -1.47 -9.66 -0.33
C ALA A 59 -1.31 -8.27 -0.97
N CYS A 60 -2.38 -7.69 -1.49
CA CYS A 60 -2.39 -6.32 -2.03
C CYS A 60 -2.01 -5.29 -0.96
N ALA A 61 -2.59 -5.40 0.24
CA ALA A 61 -2.29 -4.47 1.33
C ALA A 61 -0.83 -4.57 1.79
N LEU A 62 -0.29 -5.79 1.92
CA LEU A 62 1.12 -6.02 2.24
C LEU A 62 2.05 -5.50 1.14
N HIS A 63 1.67 -5.68 -0.13
CA HIS A 63 2.45 -5.16 -1.25
C HIS A 63 2.50 -3.63 -1.23
N LEU A 64 1.35 -2.99 -1.00
CA LEU A 64 1.25 -1.53 -0.87
C LEU A 64 2.05 -1.01 0.32
N LEU A 65 1.99 -1.71 1.46
CA LEU A 65 2.78 -1.38 2.66
C LEU A 65 4.28 -1.46 2.36
N ARG A 66 4.72 -2.56 1.72
CA ARG A 66 6.12 -2.77 1.33
C ARG A 66 6.60 -1.67 0.39
N TRP A 67 5.76 -1.29 -0.58
CA TRP A 67 6.05 -0.21 -1.52
C TRP A 67 6.19 1.15 -0.81
N GLY A 68 5.21 1.52 0.05
CA GLY A 68 5.27 2.77 0.81
C GLY A 68 6.48 2.85 1.74
N VAL A 69 6.84 1.74 2.40
CA VAL A 69 8.06 1.66 3.23
C VAL A 69 9.33 1.79 2.38
N SER A 70 9.38 1.15 1.21
CA SER A 70 10.52 1.27 0.29
C SER A 70 10.76 2.71 -0.14
N ILE A 71 9.69 3.43 -0.53
CA ILE A 71 9.76 4.85 -0.91
C ILE A 71 10.22 5.74 0.25
N ARG A 72 9.75 5.48 1.47
CA ARG A 72 10.22 6.23 2.64
C ARG A 72 11.69 5.98 2.94
N ARG A 73 12.17 4.74 2.75
CA ARG A 73 13.59 4.40 2.94
C ARG A 73 14.47 5.09 1.90
N THR A 74 14.07 5.08 0.63
CA THR A 74 14.83 5.78 -0.42
C THR A 74 14.85 7.29 -0.20
N ALA A 75 13.72 7.90 0.16
CA ALA A 75 13.65 9.33 0.47
C ALA A 75 14.49 9.73 1.69
N LEU A 76 14.58 8.88 2.72
CA LEU A 76 15.44 9.09 3.88
C LEU A 76 16.93 8.97 3.53
N SER A 77 17.32 7.97 2.74
CA SER A 77 18.72 7.79 2.31
C SER A 77 19.24 8.96 1.48
N VAL A 78 18.41 9.54 0.61
CA VAL A 78 18.78 10.75 -0.15
C VAL A 78 19.05 11.94 0.77
N LYS A 79 18.33 12.05 1.89
CA LYS A 79 18.49 13.18 2.82
C LYS A 79 19.74 13.07 3.72
N VAL A 80 20.32 11.88 3.87
CA VAL A 80 21.46 11.61 4.78
C VAL A 80 22.80 11.68 4.06
N SER A 81 22.85 11.62 2.72
CA SER A 81 24.08 11.77 1.95
C SER A 81 24.30 13.25 1.58
N PRO A 82 25.28 13.96 2.20
CA PRO A 82 25.61 15.34 1.87
C PRO A 82 26.31 15.49 0.52
#